data_AF-A0A2K9ZCY5-F1
#
_entry.id   AF-A0A2K9ZCY5-F1
#
_cell.length_a   1.000
_cell.length_b   1.000
_cell.length_c   1.000
_cell.angle_alpha   90.00
_cell.angle_beta   90.00
_cell.angle_gamma   90.00
#
_symmetry.space_group_name_H-M   'P 1'
#
loop_
_entity.id
_entity.type
_entity.pdbx_description
1 polymer ?
#
loop_
_entity_poly.entity_id
_entity_poly.type
_entity_poly.pdbx_seq_one_letter_code
_entity_poly.pdbx_strand_id
1 'polypeptide(L)'
;MQQIYRQWQLSSQNATSYRAKFILATEILKSDMSSREIRRAARRVVRALEAVIDLPIAGADVLRTAREHFGALTELLAAIEPQPAGDDAHCPEPRGPRQQANVTLSHRGREGSAPDMEPSEIATSSGKQSVNRLTLRPN
;
A
#
# COMPACT_ATOMS: atom_id res chain seq x y z
N MET A 1 -22.68 -18.50 12.98
CA MET A 1 -22.18 -17.20 13.50
C MET A 1 -20.66 -17.10 13.48
N GLN A 2 -19.91 -18.09 13.99
CA GLN A 2 -18.44 -18.02 14.10
C GLN A 2 -17.68 -17.82 12.77
N GLN A 3 -18.18 -18.36 11.64
CA GLN A 3 -17.49 -18.20 10.34
C GLN A 3 -17.38 -16.73 9.86
N ILE A 4 -18.38 -15.90 10.15
CA ILE A 4 -18.38 -14.49 9.72
C ILE A 4 -17.33 -13.70 10.51
N TYR A 5 -17.21 -13.97 11.81
CA TYR A 5 -16.19 -13.34 12.66
C TYR A 5 -14.78 -13.69 12.23
N ARG A 6 -14.52 -14.97 11.92
CA ARG A 6 -13.25 -15.42 11.38
C ARG A 6 -12.93 -14.74 10.05
N GLN A 7 -13.92 -14.60 9.16
CA GLN A 7 -13.76 -13.88 7.90
C GLN A 7 -13.43 -12.40 8.12
N TRP A 8 -14.11 -11.72 9.04
CA TRP A 8 -13.80 -10.34 9.40
C TRP A 8 -12.41 -10.18 10.01
N GLN A 9 -11.98 -11.12 10.84
CA GLN A 9 -10.64 -11.13 11.42
C GLN A 9 -9.57 -11.26 10.32
N LEU A 10 -9.70 -12.22 9.40
CA LEU A 10 -8.79 -12.38 8.26
C LEU A 10 -8.78 -11.14 7.37
N SER A 11 -9.96 -10.60 7.04
CA SER A 11 -10.07 -9.35 6.27
C SER A 11 -9.42 -8.16 6.99
N SER A 12 -9.51 -8.11 8.32
CA SER A 12 -8.89 -7.02 9.10
C SER A 12 -7.36 -7.06 9.06
N GLN A 13 -6.77 -8.26 9.05
CA GLN A 13 -5.32 -8.45 8.92
C GLN A 13 -4.83 -8.10 7.51
N ASN A 14 -5.64 -8.40 6.49
CA ASN A 14 -5.32 -8.10 5.10
C ASN A 14 -5.65 -6.66 4.68
N ALA A 15 -6.35 -5.88 5.52
CA ALA A 15 -6.74 -4.49 5.23
C ALA A 15 -5.55 -3.52 5.38
N THR A 16 -4.66 -3.51 4.39
CA THR A 16 -3.45 -2.67 4.37
C THR A 16 -3.72 -1.20 4.06
N SER A 17 -4.80 -0.90 3.31
CA SER A 17 -5.17 0.47 2.92
C SER A 17 -6.33 1.03 3.76
N TYR A 18 -6.39 2.35 3.92
CA TYR A 18 -7.50 3.00 4.63
C TYR A 18 -8.86 2.78 3.95
N ARG A 19 -8.87 2.63 2.61
CA ARG A 19 -10.07 2.21 1.86
C ARG A 19 -10.54 0.81 2.25
N ALA A 20 -9.65 -0.17 2.32
CA ALA A 20 -10.01 -1.52 2.76
C ALA A 20 -10.55 -1.51 4.20
N LYS A 21 -9.93 -0.76 5.10
CA LYS A 21 -10.38 -0.59 6.50
C LYS A 21 -11.78 0.01 6.59
N PHE A 22 -12.07 1.03 5.78
CA PHE A 22 -13.38 1.67 5.72
C PHE A 22 -14.47 0.72 5.19
N ILE A 23 -14.17 -0.02 4.12
CA ILE A 23 -15.09 -1.00 3.55
C ILE A 23 -15.45 -2.06 4.59
N LEU A 24 -14.43 -2.68 5.22
CA LEU A 24 -14.65 -3.70 6.25
C LEU A 24 -15.47 -3.17 7.44
N ALA A 25 -15.13 -1.99 7.95
CA ALA A 25 -15.88 -1.39 9.06
C ALA A 25 -17.34 -1.10 8.68
N THR A 26 -17.58 -0.70 7.43
CA THR A 26 -18.93 -0.50 6.90
C THR A 26 -19.69 -1.81 6.77
N GLU A 27 -19.05 -2.88 6.30
CA GLU A 27 -19.65 -4.23 6.22
C GLU A 27 -20.04 -4.76 7.59
N ILE A 28 -19.15 -4.62 8.58
CA ILE A 28 -19.43 -5.01 9.98
C ILE A 28 -20.61 -4.22 10.53
N LEU A 29 -20.68 -2.91 10.25
CA LEU A 29 -21.77 -2.05 10.73
C LEU A 29 -23.13 -2.38 10.10
N LYS A 30 -23.13 -2.82 8.84
CA LYS A 30 -24.34 -3.27 8.11
C LYS A 30 -24.79 -4.66 8.54
N SER A 31 -23.94 -5.43 9.20
CA SER A 31 -24.28 -6.78 9.65
C SER A 31 -24.99 -6.76 11.01
N ASP A 32 -26.22 -7.25 11.06
CA ASP A 32 -26.97 -7.42 12.31
C ASP A 32 -26.35 -8.44 13.28
N MET A 33 -25.45 -9.28 12.77
CA MET A 33 -24.80 -10.36 13.51
C MET A 33 -23.71 -9.87 14.48
N SER A 34 -23.32 -8.60 14.41
CA SER A 34 -22.23 -8.02 15.19
C SER A 34 -22.69 -7.53 16.58
N SER A 35 -21.87 -7.76 17.60
CA SER A 35 -22.12 -7.24 18.96
C SER A 35 -22.15 -5.70 18.98
N ARG A 36 -22.85 -5.13 19.97
CA ARG A 36 -22.97 -3.66 20.15
C ARG A 36 -21.61 -2.97 20.25
N GLU A 37 -20.64 -3.61 20.89
CA GLU A 37 -19.28 -3.08 21.06
C GLU A 37 -18.51 -3.04 19.74
N ILE A 38 -18.58 -4.12 18.97
CA ILE A 38 -17.98 -4.23 17.64
C ILE A 38 -18.59 -3.19 16.70
N ARG A 39 -19.92 -3.03 16.72
CA ARG A 39 -20.60 -1.98 15.94
C ARG A 39 -20.17 -0.58 16.35
N ARG A 40 -19.96 -0.33 17.65
CA ARG A 40 -19.46 0.97 18.13
C ARG A 40 -18.03 1.22 17.63
N ALA A 41 -17.14 0.24 17.71
CA ALA A 41 -15.78 0.34 17.21
C ALA A 41 -15.75 0.55 15.69
N ALA A 42 -16.51 -0.24 14.93
CA ALA A 42 -16.64 -0.09 13.48
C ALA A 42 -17.17 1.30 13.09
N ARG A 43 -18.17 1.82 13.81
CA ARG A 43 -18.70 3.16 13.58
C ARG A 43 -17.65 4.26 13.79
N ARG A 44 -16.75 4.12 14.77
CA ARG A 44 -15.65 5.08 14.99
C ARG A 44 -14.68 5.09 13.81
N VAL A 45 -14.34 3.92 13.27
CA VAL A 45 -13.50 3.81 12.06
C VAL A 45 -14.18 4.47 10.87
N VAL A 46 -15.46 4.16 10.63
CA VAL A 46 -16.24 4.76 9.54
C VAL A 46 -16.25 6.29 9.68
N ARG A 47 -16.60 6.82 10.86
CA ARG A 47 -16.65 8.28 11.10
C ARG A 47 -15.31 8.97 10.89
N ALA A 48 -14.21 8.34 11.30
CA ALA A 48 -12.88 8.93 11.12
C ALA A 48 -12.45 8.97 9.64
N LEU A 49 -12.89 8.01 8.84
CA LEU A 49 -12.48 7.89 7.43
C LEU A 49 -13.49 8.49 6.44
N GLU A 50 -14.76 8.61 6.80
CA GLU A 50 -15.86 9.10 5.94
C GLU A 50 -15.53 10.44 5.28
N ALA A 51 -14.93 11.38 6.03
CA ALA A 51 -14.59 12.69 5.52
C ALA A 51 -13.34 12.74 4.61
N VAL A 52 -12.53 11.69 4.59
CA VAL A 52 -11.20 11.68 3.94
C VAL A 52 -11.03 10.56 2.90
N ILE A 53 -11.97 9.63 2.79
CA ILE A 53 -11.84 8.43 1.95
C ILE A 53 -11.84 8.72 0.44
N ASP A 54 -12.49 9.82 0.06
CA ASP A 54 -12.60 10.32 -1.31
C ASP A 54 -11.59 11.42 -1.63
N LEU A 55 -10.83 11.87 -0.62
CA LEU A 55 -9.81 12.89 -0.82
C LEU A 55 -8.49 12.23 -1.27
N PRO A 56 -7.77 12.84 -2.23
CA PRO A 56 -6.48 12.31 -2.69
C PRO A 56 -5.41 12.39 -1.60
N ILE A 57 -5.52 13.34 -0.67
CA ILE A 57 -4.59 13.55 0.44
C ILE A 57 -5.41 13.85 1.70
N ALA A 58 -5.16 13.08 2.76
CA ALA A 58 -5.81 13.23 4.05
C ALA A 58 -4.82 13.75 5.10
N GLY A 59 -5.31 14.47 6.11
CA GLY A 59 -4.50 14.91 7.24
C GLY A 59 -3.91 13.72 8.02
N ALA A 60 -2.63 13.80 8.38
CA ALA A 60 -1.92 12.72 9.07
C ALA A 60 -2.58 12.35 10.41
N ASP A 61 -3.10 13.32 11.15
CA ASP A 61 -3.82 13.11 12.42
C ASP A 61 -5.11 12.31 12.24
N VAL A 62 -5.84 12.53 11.14
CA VAL A 62 -7.06 11.77 10.80
C VAL A 62 -6.70 10.31 10.51
N LEU A 63 -5.65 10.09 9.73
CA LEU A 63 -5.17 8.75 9.41
C LEU A 63 -4.63 8.01 10.64
N ARG A 64 -3.93 8.71 11.54
CA ARG A 64 -3.49 8.15 12.83
C ARG A 64 -4.68 7.73 13.69
N THR A 65 -5.65 8.62 13.86
CA THR A 65 -6.87 8.35 14.65
C THR A 65 -7.66 7.16 14.05
N ALA A 66 -7.81 7.12 12.73
CA ALA A 66 -8.45 6.00 12.05
C ALA A 66 -7.70 4.68 12.25
N ARG A 67 -6.36 4.70 12.27
CA ARG A 67 -5.53 3.54 12.56
C ARG A 67 -5.73 3.04 13.99
N GLU A 68 -5.77 3.93 14.97
CA GLU A 68 -6.03 3.58 16.37
C GLU A 68 -7.42 2.96 16.56
N HIS A 69 -8.46 3.57 15.98
CA HIS A 69 -9.81 3.03 16.00
C HIS A 69 -9.92 1.66 15.32
N PHE A 70 -9.18 1.47 14.22
CA PHE A 70 -9.15 0.19 13.52
C PHE A 70 -8.42 -0.88 14.34
N GLY A 71 -7.34 -0.53 15.03
CA GLY A 71 -6.66 -1.44 15.96
C GLY A 71 -7.59 -1.96 17.04
N ALA A 72 -8.33 -1.07 17.70
CA ALA A 72 -9.32 -1.44 18.71
C ALA A 72 -10.44 -2.35 18.15
N LEU A 73 -10.86 -2.12 16.90
CA LEU A 73 -11.82 -3.01 16.23
C LEU A 73 -11.23 -4.42 16.01
N THR A 74 -9.98 -4.51 15.56
CA THR A 74 -9.30 -5.79 15.34
C THR A 74 -9.11 -6.58 16.63
N GLU A 75 -8.75 -5.91 17.73
CA GLU A 75 -8.65 -6.54 19.05
C GLU A 75 -9.97 -7.15 19.51
N LEU A 76 -11.08 -6.40 19.33
CA LEU A 76 -12.42 -6.91 19.64
C LEU A 76 -12.80 -8.11 18.77
N LEU A 77 -12.41 -8.12 17.49
CA LEU A 77 -12.65 -9.27 16.60
C LEU A 77 -11.83 -10.49 17.04
N ALA A 78 -10.56 -10.28 17.43
CA ALA A 78 -9.68 -11.34 17.89
C ALA A 78 -10.13 -11.95 19.24
N ALA A 79 -10.76 -11.18 20.11
CA ALA A 79 -11.27 -11.66 21.40
C ALA A 79 -12.48 -12.60 21.29
N ILE A 80 -13.11 -12.71 20.11
CA ILE A 80 -14.31 -13.53 19.89
C ILE A 80 -13.95 -14.98 19.56
N GLU A 81 -12.76 -15.23 18.99
CA GLU A 81 -12.18 -16.56 18.92
C GLU A 81 -11.24 -16.76 20.12
N PRO A 82 -11.48 -17.73 21.00
CA PRO A 82 -10.42 -18.21 21.88
C PRO A 82 -9.36 -18.84 20.98
N GLN A 83 -8.29 -18.10 20.67
CA GLN A 83 -7.09 -18.73 20.15
C GLN A 83 -6.64 -19.76 21.18
N PRO A 84 -6.39 -21.03 20.80
CA PRO A 84 -5.72 -21.93 21.71
C PRO A 84 -4.38 -21.27 22.05
N ALA A 85 -4.11 -21.12 23.35
CA ALA A 85 -2.85 -20.63 23.86
C ALA A 85 -1.71 -21.48 23.29
N GLY A 86 -1.13 -21.02 22.20
CA GLY A 86 0.23 -21.34 21.82
C GLY A 86 1.07 -20.18 22.32
N ASP A 87 1.61 -20.34 23.53
CA ASP A 87 2.78 -19.60 23.99
C ASP A 87 3.81 -19.54 22.86
N ASP A 88 3.96 -18.39 22.22
CA ASP A 88 5.25 -17.91 21.73
C ASP A 88 5.13 -16.46 21.24
N ALA A 89 6.03 -15.64 21.76
CA ALA A 89 6.03 -14.20 21.66
C ALA A 89 6.09 -13.68 20.23
N HIS A 90 5.17 -12.76 19.88
CA HIS A 90 5.49 -11.71 18.92
C HIS A 90 4.83 -10.39 19.33
N CYS A 91 5.58 -9.57 20.06
CA CYS A 91 5.27 -8.14 20.17
C CYS A 91 5.38 -7.49 18.79
N PRO A 92 4.34 -6.85 18.24
CA PRO A 92 4.52 -5.97 17.11
C PRO A 92 5.18 -4.68 17.60
N GLU A 93 6.47 -4.52 17.31
CA GLU A 93 7.18 -3.26 17.52
C GLU A 93 6.56 -2.14 16.65
N PRO A 94 6.29 -0.94 17.20
CA PRO A 94 5.77 0.18 16.42
C PRO A 94 6.89 0.79 15.58
N ARG A 95 7.01 0.39 14.31
CA ARG A 95 7.90 1.05 13.35
C ARG A 95 7.39 2.46 13.02
N GLY A 96 7.95 3.44 13.70
CA GLY A 96 7.90 4.86 13.34
C GLY A 96 8.62 5.16 12.01
N PRO A 97 8.51 6.40 11.51
CA PRO A 97 8.93 6.76 10.16
C PRO A 97 10.46 6.84 10.07
N ARG A 98 11.07 5.89 9.38
CA ARG A 98 12.50 5.94 9.06
C ARG A 98 12.71 6.87 7.87
N GLN A 99 12.85 8.17 8.15
CA GLN A 99 13.49 9.10 7.23
C GLN A 99 14.91 8.62 6.97
N GLN A 100 15.20 8.15 5.76
CA GLN A 100 16.58 8.05 5.27
C GLN A 100 16.77 9.17 4.27
N ALA A 101 17.16 10.34 4.78
CA ALA A 101 17.93 11.29 4.03
C ALA A 101 19.38 10.79 4.02
N ASN A 102 19.88 10.32 2.88
CA ASN A 102 21.30 10.25 2.62
C ASN A 102 21.63 11.11 1.40
N VAL A 103 21.71 12.41 1.64
CA VAL A 103 22.51 13.30 0.81
C VAL A 103 23.97 12.93 1.06
N THR A 104 24.60 12.25 0.10
CA THR A 104 26.06 12.20 0.02
C THR A 104 26.48 12.78 -1.32
N LEU A 105 26.68 14.10 -1.28
CA LEU A 105 27.50 14.86 -2.21
C LEU A 105 28.97 14.44 -1.97
N SER A 106 29.66 13.99 -3.01
CA SER A 106 31.12 13.95 -3.03
C SER A 106 31.63 14.17 -4.46
N HIS A 107 32.11 15.40 -4.67
CA HIS A 107 32.96 15.80 -5.78
C HIS A 107 34.42 15.44 -5.50
N ARG A 108 35.11 14.85 -6.50
CA ARG A 108 36.56 14.93 -6.87
C ARG A 108 36.86 13.62 -7.63
N GLY A 109 37.31 13.60 -8.87
CA GLY A 109 38.19 14.49 -9.58
C GLY A 109 39.52 13.77 -9.83
N ARG A 110 39.90 13.66 -11.12
CA ARG A 110 41.28 13.75 -11.64
C ARG A 110 42.03 12.46 -12.07
N GLU A 111 42.07 12.31 -13.41
CA GLU A 111 43.21 12.06 -14.33
C GLU A 111 44.04 10.76 -14.35
N GLY A 112 44.31 10.33 -15.59
CA GLY A 112 45.41 9.45 -16.03
C GLY A 112 44.94 8.05 -16.41
N SER A 113 45.23 7.46 -17.58
CA SER A 113 46.10 7.80 -18.71
C SER A 113 45.72 6.91 -19.89
N ALA A 114 45.89 7.42 -21.12
CA ALA A 114 45.97 6.62 -22.34
C ALA A 114 47.23 5.72 -22.33
N PRO A 115 47.24 4.63 -23.11
CA PRO A 115 47.80 4.68 -24.47
C PRO A 115 46.83 4.05 -25.49
N ASP A 116 46.51 4.68 -26.62
CA ASP A 116 47.30 4.86 -27.85
C ASP A 116 47.53 3.56 -28.68
N MET A 117 47.15 3.68 -29.97
CA MET A 117 47.41 2.83 -31.14
C MET A 117 46.34 1.76 -31.51
N GLU A 118 45.30 2.09 -32.29
CA GLU A 118 45.13 2.19 -33.78
C GLU A 118 44.63 0.86 -34.44
N PRO A 119 44.03 0.88 -35.66
CA PRO A 119 42.62 0.58 -35.82
C PRO A 119 42.37 -0.64 -36.73
N SER A 120 41.11 -1.06 -36.85
CA SER A 120 40.69 -1.85 -38.00
C SER A 120 39.35 -1.35 -38.49
N GLU A 121 39.44 -0.72 -39.65
CA GLU A 121 38.36 -0.32 -40.53
C GLU A 121 37.47 -1.51 -40.89
N ILE A 122 36.16 -1.31 -40.85
CA ILE A 122 35.29 -1.72 -41.95
C ILE A 122 34.21 -0.65 -42.12
N ALA A 123 34.47 0.24 -43.08
CA ALA A 123 33.45 1.06 -43.70
C ALA A 123 32.56 0.19 -44.59
N THR A 124 31.29 0.61 -44.71
CA THR A 124 30.31 0.48 -45.81
C THR A 124 28.94 0.10 -45.24
N SER A 125 27.81 0.63 -45.69
CA SER A 125 27.47 1.71 -46.61
C SER A 125 25.94 1.88 -46.50
N SER A 126 25.49 3.13 -46.48
CA SER A 126 24.34 3.65 -47.25
C SER A 126 23.18 2.71 -47.61
N GLY A 127 21.97 3.04 -47.15
CA GLY A 127 20.77 2.26 -47.52
C GLY A 127 19.42 2.93 -47.27
N LYS A 128 19.19 4.09 -47.92
CA LYS A 128 17.92 4.57 -48.52
C LYS A 128 16.58 4.28 -47.81
N GLN A 129 15.98 5.36 -47.33
CA GLN A 129 14.63 5.84 -47.66
C GLN A 129 13.74 4.86 -48.46
N SER A 130 12.62 4.42 -47.88
CA SER A 130 11.47 3.98 -48.68
C SER A 130 10.15 4.35 -48.00
N VAL A 131 9.50 5.30 -48.65
CA VAL A 131 8.09 5.66 -48.53
C VAL A 131 7.21 4.49 -48.95
N ASN A 132 6.09 4.28 -48.24
CA ASN A 132 4.88 3.70 -48.80
C ASN A 132 3.73 3.98 -47.84
N ARG A 133 2.50 4.29 -48.22
CA ARG A 133 1.83 4.77 -49.45
C ARG A 133 0.36 4.76 -49.02
N LEU A 134 -0.36 5.81 -49.37
CA LEU A 134 -1.82 5.92 -49.22
C LEU A 134 -2.53 4.64 -49.67
N THR A 135 -3.60 4.28 -48.97
CA THR A 135 -4.82 3.81 -49.64
C THR A 135 -6.06 4.41 -48.96
N LEU A 136 -6.80 5.15 -49.78
CA LEU A 136 -8.13 5.66 -49.51
C LEU A 136 -9.15 4.51 -49.34
N ARG A 137 -10.24 4.85 -48.62
CA ARG A 137 -11.66 4.41 -48.71
C ARG A 137 -12.08 3.80 -50.07
N PRO A 138 -13.13 2.95 -50.20
CA PRO A 138 -14.53 3.16 -49.74
C PRO A 138 -15.15 1.88 -49.11
N ASN A 139 -16.33 1.87 -48.48
CA ASN A 139 -17.68 2.28 -48.88
C ASN A 139 -18.46 2.77 -47.64
#